data_AF-A0A7W6W6Y1-F1
#
_entry.id   AF-A0A7W6W6Y1-F1
#
_cell.length_a   1.000
_cell.length_b   1.000
_cell.length_c   1.000
_cell.angle_alpha   90.00
_cell.angle_beta   90.00
_cell.angle_gamma   90.00
#
_symmetry.space_group_name_H-M   'P 1'
#
loop_
_entity.id
_entity.type
_entity.pdbx_description
1 polymer ?
#
loop_
_entity_poly.entity_id
_entity_poly.type
_entity_poly.pdbx_seq_one_letter_code
_entity_poly.pdbx_strand_id
1 'polypeptide(L)'
;MAGEAMDKALQQLNDAVTAVATAAAHAPEAASAATGGAIDPFVFQLAIFVLSIFVGYYVVWSVTPALHTPLMAVTNAISSVIVVGALLAVGISTSGLATGFGFVALVLVSVNIFGGFLVTQRMLAMYRKKDR
;
A
#
# COMPACT_ATOMS: atom_id res chain seq x y z
N MET A 1 5.54 -30.78 -26.09
CA MET A 1 4.68 -30.72 -24.89
C MET A 1 5.23 -29.81 -23.79
N ALA A 2 6.50 -29.90 -23.37
CA ALA A 2 7.03 -29.01 -22.32
C ALA A 2 7.16 -27.52 -22.73
N GLY A 3 7.51 -27.24 -24.00
CA GLY A 3 7.59 -25.86 -24.52
C GLY A 3 6.24 -25.15 -24.60
N GLU A 4 5.21 -25.80 -25.14
CA GLU A 4 3.83 -25.27 -25.21
C GLU A 4 3.23 -24.94 -23.85
N ALA A 5 3.53 -25.74 -22.82
CA ALA A 5 3.05 -25.47 -21.46
C ALA A 5 3.73 -24.24 -20.84
N MET A 6 5.02 -24.05 -21.12
CA MET A 6 5.78 -22.88 -20.68
C MET A 6 5.32 -21.61 -21.41
N ASP A 7 5.08 -21.69 -22.71
CA ASP A 7 4.59 -20.56 -23.51
C ASP A 7 3.18 -20.12 -23.07
N LYS A 8 2.29 -21.07 -22.74
CA LYS A 8 0.97 -20.75 -22.15
C LYS A 8 1.09 -20.10 -20.78
N ALA A 9 2.03 -20.54 -19.95
CA ALA A 9 2.25 -19.95 -18.63
C ALA A 9 2.79 -18.50 -18.73
N LEU A 10 3.72 -18.25 -19.67
CA LEU A 10 4.21 -16.91 -19.96
C LEU A 10 3.10 -16.00 -20.50
N GLN A 11 2.23 -16.52 -21.36
CA GLN A 11 1.11 -15.77 -21.89
C GLN A 11 0.09 -15.42 -20.81
N GLN A 12 -0.27 -16.36 -19.94
CA GLN A 12 -1.13 -16.10 -18.78
C GLN A 12 -0.52 -15.06 -17.81
N LEU A 13 0.80 -15.08 -17.62
CA LEU A 13 1.48 -14.10 -16.79
C LEU A 13 1.41 -12.70 -17.41
N ASN A 14 1.69 -12.57 -18.71
CA ASN A 14 1.59 -11.30 -19.42
C ASN A 14 0.16 -10.77 -19.43
N ASP A 15 -0.84 -11.62 -19.64
CA ASP A 15 -2.25 -11.24 -19.60
C ASP A 15 -2.67 -10.73 -18.21
N ALA A 16 -2.21 -11.40 -17.15
CA ALA A 16 -2.45 -10.97 -15.77
C ALA A 16 -1.77 -9.64 -15.44
N VAL A 17 -0.51 -9.44 -15.88
CA VAL A 17 0.23 -8.18 -15.70
C VAL A 17 -0.48 -7.04 -16.45
N THR A 18 -0.94 -7.30 -17.68
CA THR A 18 -1.63 -6.29 -18.49
C THR A 18 -2.98 -5.93 -17.89
N ALA A 19 -3.72 -6.90 -17.34
CA ALA A 19 -4.99 -6.67 -16.65
C ALA A 19 -4.83 -5.84 -15.36
N VAL A 20 -3.75 -6.05 -14.60
CA VAL A 20 -3.44 -5.23 -13.41
C VAL A 20 -3.02 -3.82 -13.84
N ALA A 21 -2.23 -3.68 -14.90
CA ALA A 21 -1.80 -2.38 -15.42
C ALA A 21 -2.99 -1.55 -15.95
N THR A 22 -3.94 -2.16 -16.66
CA THR A 22 -5.15 -1.47 -17.13
C THR A 22 -6.07 -1.11 -15.98
N ALA A 23 -6.27 -1.99 -14.99
CA ALA A 23 -7.04 -1.67 -13.79
C ALA A 23 -6.45 -0.48 -13.02
N ALA A 24 -5.13 -0.43 -12.87
CA ALA A 24 -4.44 0.70 -12.25
C ALA A 24 -4.60 2.01 -13.06
N ALA A 25 -4.56 1.92 -14.39
CA ALA A 25 -4.74 3.06 -15.28
C ALA A 25 -6.19 3.60 -15.31
N HIS A 26 -7.19 2.75 -15.06
CA HIS A 26 -8.62 3.13 -15.09
C HIS A 26 -9.16 3.57 -13.72
N ALA A 27 -8.41 3.35 -12.63
CA ALA A 27 -8.78 3.83 -11.30
C ALA A 27 -9.04 5.36 -11.22
N PRO A 28 -8.26 6.23 -11.90
CA PRO A 28 -8.53 7.67 -11.94
C PRO A 28 -9.82 8.01 -12.72
N GLU A 29 -10.10 7.29 -13.80
CA GLU A 29 -11.31 7.49 -14.62
C GLU A 29 -12.57 7.02 -13.90
N ALA A 30 -12.53 5.87 -13.22
CA ALA A 30 -13.64 5.37 -12.42
C ALA A 30 -13.98 6.34 -11.27
N ALA A 31 -12.94 6.95 -10.67
CA ALA A 31 -13.11 7.96 -9.63
C ALA A 31 -13.66 9.29 -10.18
N SER A 32 -13.22 9.74 -11.35
CA SER A 32 -13.76 10.94 -12.03
C SER A 32 -15.20 10.74 -12.52
N ALA A 33 -15.52 9.53 -13.01
CA ALA A 33 -16.87 9.15 -13.45
C ALA A 33 -17.90 9.20 -12.31
N ALA A 34 -17.50 8.89 -11.07
CA ALA A 34 -18.35 9.03 -9.89
C ALA A 34 -18.79 10.49 -9.63
N THR A 35 -18.07 11.47 -10.19
CA THR A 35 -18.38 12.91 -10.11
C THR A 35 -19.03 13.46 -11.40
N GLY A 36 -19.37 12.59 -12.35
CA GLY A 36 -20.02 12.97 -13.61
C GLY A 36 -19.10 13.60 -14.66
N GLY A 37 -17.78 13.42 -14.54
CA GLY A 37 -16.79 13.94 -15.50
C GLY A 37 -16.57 15.46 -15.44
N ALA A 38 -17.17 16.14 -14.46
CA ALA A 38 -17.06 17.60 -14.31
C ALA A 38 -15.80 18.04 -13.54
N ILE A 39 -15.13 17.13 -12.84
CA ILE A 39 -14.00 17.44 -11.95
C ILE A 39 -12.72 16.80 -12.52
N ASP A 40 -11.70 17.64 -12.71
CA ASP A 40 -10.36 17.20 -13.12
C ASP A 40 -9.82 16.15 -12.13
N PRO A 41 -9.26 15.02 -12.60
CA PRO A 41 -8.72 13.97 -11.73
C PRO A 41 -7.77 14.54 -10.67
N PHE A 42 -6.88 15.46 -11.05
CA PHE A 42 -5.93 16.05 -10.12
C PHE A 42 -6.62 16.79 -8.97
N VAL A 43 -7.65 17.59 -9.28
CA VAL A 43 -8.43 18.31 -8.26
C VAL A 43 -9.14 17.33 -7.34
N PHE A 44 -9.64 16.21 -7.88
CA PHE A 44 -10.25 15.15 -7.09
C PHE A 44 -9.25 14.45 -6.17
N GLN A 45 -8.06 14.05 -6.65
CA GLN A 45 -7.03 13.47 -5.79
C GLN A 45 -6.51 14.46 -4.76
N LEU A 46 -6.40 15.74 -5.11
CA LEU A 46 -6.05 16.80 -4.17
C LEU A 46 -7.12 16.96 -3.08
N ALA A 47 -8.40 16.88 -3.43
CA ALA A 47 -9.49 16.90 -2.46
C ALA A 47 -9.42 15.70 -1.50
N ILE A 48 -9.20 14.49 -2.00
CA ILE A 48 -8.99 13.29 -1.16
C ILE A 48 -7.76 13.46 -0.27
N PHE A 49 -6.67 13.99 -0.79
CA PHE A 49 -5.45 14.23 -0.03
C PHE A 49 -5.70 15.19 1.14
N VAL A 50 -6.33 16.34 0.88
CA VAL A 50 -6.68 17.33 1.91
C VAL A 50 -7.65 16.74 2.93
N LEU A 51 -8.69 16.03 2.48
CA LEU A 51 -9.66 15.38 3.37
C LEU A 51 -8.99 14.32 4.26
N SER A 52 -8.04 13.57 3.71
CA SER A 52 -7.28 12.55 4.45
C SER A 52 -6.40 13.18 5.54
N ILE A 53 -5.87 14.39 5.35
CA ILE A 53 -5.14 15.13 6.40
C ILE A 53 -6.08 15.46 7.57
N PHE A 54 -7.28 15.97 7.28
CA PHE A 54 -8.26 16.25 8.33
C PHE A 54 -8.63 14.98 9.10
N VAL A 55 -8.93 13.89 8.40
CA VAL A 55 -9.22 12.60 9.04
C VAL A 55 -8.05 12.15 9.92
N GLY A 56 -6.82 12.20 9.41
CA GLY A 56 -5.62 11.83 10.18
C GLY A 56 -5.43 12.66 11.45
N TYR A 57 -5.66 13.97 11.36
CA TYR A 57 -5.61 14.87 12.51
C TYR A 57 -6.62 14.48 13.60
N TYR A 58 -7.89 14.28 13.24
CA TYR A 58 -8.92 13.90 14.22
C TYR A 58 -8.70 12.52 14.84
N VAL A 59 -8.16 11.58 14.05
CA VAL A 59 -7.82 10.21 14.52
C VAL A 59 -6.71 10.25 15.56
N VAL A 60 -5.65 11.04 15.34
CA VAL A 60 -4.51 11.11 16.28
C VAL A 60 -4.83 11.96 17.51
N TRP A 61 -5.65 13.01 17.38
CA TRP A 61 -6.00 13.88 18.51
C TRP A 61 -6.84 13.16 19.57
N SER A 62 -7.61 12.14 19.17
CA SER A 62 -8.58 11.46 20.03
C SER A 62 -8.00 10.27 20.81
N VAL A 63 -6.67 10.20 21.00
CA VAL A 63 -6.00 9.12 21.75
C VAL A 63 -5.70 9.51 23.19
N THR A 64 -5.70 8.53 24.09
CA THR A 64 -5.31 8.76 25.48
C THR A 64 -3.79 8.99 25.60
N PRO A 65 -3.30 9.87 26.51
CA PRO A 65 -1.88 10.21 26.60
C PRO A 65 -0.94 9.02 26.83
N ALA A 66 -1.43 7.98 27.49
CA ALA A 66 -0.67 6.74 27.72
C ALA A 66 -0.38 5.94 26.43
N LEU A 67 -1.08 6.24 25.34
CA LEU A 67 -0.97 5.52 24.07
C LEU A 67 -0.14 6.26 23.01
N HIS A 68 0.44 7.44 23.29
CA HIS A 68 1.26 8.13 22.29
C HIS A 68 2.47 7.31 21.82
N THR A 69 3.14 6.59 22.73
CA THR A 69 4.27 5.73 22.39
C THR A 69 3.84 4.51 21.55
N PRO A 70 2.78 3.76 21.92
CA PRO A 70 2.19 2.75 21.04
C PRO A 70 1.69 3.30 19.70
N LEU A 71 1.09 4.48 19.68
CA LEU A 71 0.57 5.11 18.46
C LEU A 71 1.71 5.46 17.49
N MET A 72 2.85 5.92 18.01
CA MET A 72 4.05 6.16 17.20
C MET A 72 4.56 4.86 16.54
N ALA A 73 4.47 3.72 17.23
CA ALA A 73 4.83 2.43 16.64
C ALA A 73 3.84 2.00 15.55
N VAL A 74 2.53 2.21 15.77
CA VAL A 74 1.48 1.93 14.78
C VAL A 74 1.65 2.77 13.52
N THR A 75 1.89 4.08 13.66
CA THR A 75 2.05 4.96 12.48
C THR A 75 3.29 4.60 11.66
N ASN A 76 4.35 4.11 12.30
CA ASN A 76 5.51 3.55 11.60
C ASN A 76 5.10 2.31 10.77
N ALA A 77 4.33 1.38 11.35
CA ALA A 77 3.83 0.22 10.60
C ALA A 77 2.92 0.61 9.42
N ILE A 78 2.00 1.57 9.63
CA ILE A 78 1.07 2.07 8.60
C ILE A 78 1.80 2.75 7.43
N SER A 79 2.94 3.40 7.69
CA SER A 79 3.76 4.03 6.64
C SER A 79 4.22 3.05 5.56
N SER A 80 4.17 1.74 5.84
CA SER A 80 4.50 0.66 4.90
C SER A 80 3.51 0.48 3.73
N VAL A 81 2.52 1.37 3.56
CA VAL A 81 1.65 1.44 2.36
C VAL A 81 2.44 1.51 1.05
N ILE A 82 3.72 1.93 1.13
CA ILE A 82 4.70 1.93 0.05
C ILE A 82 4.85 0.56 -0.63
N VAL A 83 4.48 -0.55 0.04
CA VAL A 83 4.47 -1.91 -0.54
C VAL A 83 3.71 -1.98 -1.86
N VAL A 84 2.62 -1.21 -2.00
CA VAL A 84 1.81 -1.17 -3.22
C VAL A 84 2.64 -0.65 -4.39
N GLY A 85 3.40 0.44 -4.17
CA GLY A 85 4.29 1.01 -5.18
C GLY A 85 5.43 0.06 -5.55
N ALA A 86 6.02 -0.62 -4.58
CA ALA A 86 7.08 -1.60 -4.82
C ALA A 86 6.57 -2.81 -5.64
N LEU A 87 5.36 -3.30 -5.35
CA LEU A 87 4.74 -4.38 -6.12
C LEU A 87 4.45 -3.97 -7.57
N LEU A 88 3.96 -2.74 -7.80
CA LEU A 88 3.77 -2.22 -9.16
C LEU A 88 5.10 -2.10 -9.90
N ALA A 89 6.15 -1.63 -9.22
CA ALA A 89 7.49 -1.51 -9.79
C ALA A 89 8.11 -2.87 -10.16
N VAL A 90 7.86 -3.93 -9.39
CA VAL A 90 8.35 -5.28 -9.74
C VAL A 90 7.47 -5.97 -10.77
N GLY A 91 6.14 -5.83 -10.65
CA GLY A 91 5.17 -6.62 -11.40
C GLY A 91 4.85 -6.08 -12.80
N ILE A 92 5.00 -4.77 -13.03
CA ILE A 92 4.59 -4.13 -14.29
C ILE A 92 5.78 -3.57 -15.08
N SER A 93 6.94 -3.38 -14.43
CA SER A 93 8.10 -2.78 -15.10
C SER A 93 8.69 -3.69 -16.17
N THR A 94 8.83 -3.14 -17.38
CA THR A 94 9.55 -3.76 -18.50
C THR A 94 11.07 -3.53 -18.44
N SER A 95 11.52 -2.62 -17.57
CA SER A 95 12.92 -2.29 -17.35
C SER A 95 13.49 -3.10 -16.17
N GLY A 96 14.54 -3.89 -16.43
CA GLY A 96 15.21 -4.69 -15.40
C GLY A 96 15.78 -3.87 -14.24
N LEU A 97 16.09 -2.58 -14.46
CA LEU A 97 16.49 -1.68 -13.37
C LEU A 97 15.34 -1.37 -12.43
N ALA A 98 14.15 -1.09 -12.97
CA ALA A 98 12.97 -0.80 -12.15
C ALA A 98 12.52 -2.04 -11.37
N THR A 99 12.59 -3.23 -11.97
CA THR A 99 12.35 -4.50 -11.26
C THR A 99 13.38 -4.72 -10.15
N GLY A 100 14.67 -4.44 -10.40
CA GLY A 100 15.73 -4.57 -9.41
C GLY A 100 15.55 -3.64 -8.21
N PHE A 101 15.30 -2.35 -8.44
CA PHE A 101 15.01 -1.39 -7.37
C PHE A 101 13.69 -1.69 -6.66
N GLY A 102 12.67 -2.11 -7.39
CA GLY A 102 11.39 -2.55 -6.82
C GLY A 102 11.55 -3.74 -5.87
N PHE A 103 12.41 -4.70 -6.22
CA PHE A 103 12.71 -5.85 -5.36
C PHE A 103 13.40 -5.43 -4.06
N VAL A 104 14.41 -4.55 -4.14
CA VAL A 104 15.07 -3.99 -2.95
C VAL A 104 14.08 -3.21 -2.09
N ALA A 105 13.24 -2.39 -2.71
CA ALA A 105 12.18 -1.67 -2.01
C ALA A 105 11.21 -2.62 -1.30
N LEU A 106 10.82 -3.72 -1.95
CA LEU A 106 9.93 -4.73 -1.37
C LEU A 106 10.54 -5.39 -0.12
N VAL A 107 11.84 -5.71 -0.17
CA VAL A 107 12.58 -6.27 0.98
C VAL A 107 12.61 -5.28 2.14
N LEU A 108 12.97 -4.01 1.88
CA LEU A 108 13.03 -2.98 2.91
C LEU A 108 11.66 -2.69 3.53
N VAL A 109 10.61 -2.65 2.70
CA VAL A 109 9.23 -2.47 3.17
C VAL A 109 8.79 -3.65 4.02
N SER A 110 9.13 -4.89 3.63
CA SER A 110 8.79 -6.07 4.42
C SER A 110 9.37 -5.99 5.84
N VAL A 111 10.61 -5.53 6.00
CA VAL A 111 11.22 -5.31 7.33
C VAL A 111 10.43 -4.30 8.15
N ASN A 112 9.97 -3.21 7.54
CA ASN A 112 9.16 -2.19 8.24
C ASN A 112 7.78 -2.74 8.65
N ILE A 113 7.10 -3.49 7.78
CA ILE A 113 5.82 -4.15 8.10
C ILE A 113 6.01 -5.09 9.30
N PHE A 114 6.89 -6.09 9.18
CA PHE A 114 7.05 -7.10 10.22
C PHE A 114 7.61 -6.52 11.51
N GLY A 115 8.61 -5.64 11.43
CA GLY A 115 9.19 -4.97 12.59
C GLY A 115 8.20 -4.05 13.29
N GLY A 116 7.48 -3.21 12.53
CA GLY A 116 6.49 -2.28 13.04
C GLY A 116 5.35 -2.98 13.78
N PHE A 117 4.77 -4.03 13.18
CA PHE A 117 3.66 -4.76 13.81
C PHE A 117 4.10 -5.63 15.00
N LEU A 118 5.27 -6.27 14.96
CA LEU A 118 5.77 -7.10 16.06
C LEU A 118 6.09 -6.26 17.31
N VAL A 119 6.74 -5.11 17.12
CA VAL A 119 7.04 -4.18 18.22
C VAL A 119 5.76 -3.57 18.79
N THR A 120 4.83 -3.16 17.93
CA THR A 120 3.53 -2.63 18.36
C THR A 120 2.76 -3.63 19.20
N GLN A 121 2.71 -4.91 18.79
CA GLN A 121 2.04 -5.95 19.56
C GLN A 121 2.68 -6.15 20.94
N ARG A 122 4.02 -6.11 21.04
CA ARG A 122 4.71 -6.16 22.33
C ARG A 122 4.40 -4.95 23.21
N MET A 123 4.31 -3.75 22.62
CA MET A 123 3.96 -2.54 23.34
C MET A 123 2.53 -2.57 23.86
N LEU A 124 1.57 -3.00 23.04
CA LEU A 124 0.16 -3.11 23.43
C LEU A 124 -0.10 -4.27 24.41
N ALA A 125 0.68 -5.35 24.33
CA ALA A 125 0.59 -6.47 25.27
C ALA A 125 0.90 -6.06 26.72
N MET A 126 1.74 -5.04 26.92
CA MET A 126 2.04 -4.51 28.26
C MET A 126 0.87 -3.77 28.92
N TYR A 127 -0.15 -3.38 28.15
CA TYR A 127 -1.37 -2.74 28.65
C TYR A 127 -2.53 -3.71 28.84
N ARG A 128 -2.39 -4.98 28.44
CA ARG A 128 -3.40 -6.01 28.72
C ARG A 128 -3.28 -6.42 30.18
N LYS A 129 -4.39 -6.38 30.93
CA LYS A 129 -4.45 -7.00 32.26
C LYS A 129 -4.10 -8.48 32.10
N LYS A 130 -3.20 -8.98 32.93
CA LYS A 130 -2.92 -10.42 33.05
C LYS A 130 -4.25 -11.12 33.32
N ASP A 131 -4.73 -11.91 32.35
CA ASP A 131 -5.88 -12.79 32.56
C ASP A 131 -5.56 -13.64 33.79
N ARG A 132 -6.49 -13.64 34.76
CA ARG A 132 -6.46 -14.58 35.87
C ARG A 132 -6.70 -15.99 35.34
#